data_AF-A0A7V8NLA9-F1
#
_entry.id   AF-A0A7V8NLA9-F1
#
_cell.length_a   1.000
_cell.length_b   1.000
_cell.length_c   1.000
_cell.angle_alpha   90.00
_cell.angle_beta   90.00
_cell.angle_gamma   90.00
#
_symmetry.space_group_name_H-M   'P 1'
#
loop_
_entity.id
_entity.type
_entity.pdbx_description
1 polymer ?
#
loop_
_entity_poly.entity_id
_entity_poly.type
_entity_poly.pdbx_seq_one_letter_code
_entity_poly.pdbx_strand_id
1 'polypeptide(L)'
;MVERAKQCGVRLLWKAPATAILADGAVVGGKTVHAKWIVGADGADSRVRAWSGLEASVDRKMRFAQRRQYGAMLLRDGTEVSWGRKIQAYVTPLALDETCVVMISRDPFINFEQALGEFPRLSGSLRNGEISTKAL
;
A
#
# COMPACT_ATOMS: atom_id res chain seq x y z
N MET A 1 5.71 7.61 13.18
CA MET A 1 4.28 7.75 13.55
C MET A 1 3.93 7.03 14.86
N VAL A 2 4.15 5.71 14.95
CA VAL A 2 3.86 4.89 16.16
C VAL A 2 4.44 5.49 17.43
N GLU A 3 5.71 5.89 17.40
CA GLU A 3 6.37 6.46 18.58
C GLU A 3 5.74 7.78 19.03
N ARG A 4 5.41 8.65 18.08
CA ARG A 4 4.69 9.90 18.38
C ARG A 4 3.32 9.65 18.98
N ALA A 5 2.59 8.65 18.51
CA ALA A 5 1.29 8.29 19.09
C ALA A 5 1.42 7.86 20.57
N LYS A 6 2.44 7.05 20.90
CA LYS A 6 2.73 6.69 22.30
C LYS A 6 3.06 7.91 23.16
N GLN A 7 3.89 8.83 22.64
CA GLN A 7 4.22 10.08 23.33
C GLN A 7 2.99 10.96 23.59
N CYS A 8 1.98 10.89 22.72
CA CYS A 8 0.69 11.56 22.91
C CYS A 8 -0.27 10.78 23.84
N GLY A 9 0.16 9.69 24.47
CA GLY A 9 -0.65 8.90 25.40
C GLY A 9 -1.57 7.86 24.75
N VAL A 10 -1.41 7.56 23.45
CA VAL A 10 -2.20 6.53 22.77
C VAL A 10 -1.77 5.15 23.26
N ARG A 11 -2.74 4.37 23.78
CA ARG A 11 -2.54 2.95 24.10
C ARG A 11 -2.64 2.11 22.82
N LEU A 12 -1.52 1.54 22.39
CA LEU A 12 -1.45 0.66 21.23
C LEU A 12 -1.63 -0.79 21.63
N LEU A 13 -2.52 -1.51 20.94
CA LEU A 13 -2.72 -2.94 21.11
C LEU A 13 -2.29 -3.66 19.82
N TRP A 14 -1.12 -4.29 19.86
CA TRP A 14 -0.59 -5.05 18.73
C TRP A 14 -1.09 -6.49 18.74
N LYS A 15 -1.17 -7.12 17.56
CA LYS A 15 -1.69 -8.49 17.39
C LYS A 15 -3.09 -8.68 18.00
N ALA A 16 -3.86 -7.60 18.10
CA ALA A 16 -5.19 -7.57 18.67
C ALA A 16 -6.18 -7.12 17.60
N PRO A 17 -6.62 -8.03 16.70
CA PRO A 17 -7.54 -7.66 15.63
C PRO A 17 -8.87 -7.20 16.23
N ALA A 18 -9.43 -6.11 15.70
CA ALA A 18 -10.84 -5.81 15.91
C ALA A 18 -11.69 -6.86 15.18
N THR A 19 -12.71 -7.44 15.79
CA THR A 19 -13.53 -8.51 15.18
C THR A 19 -15.01 -8.22 15.15
N ALA A 20 -15.47 -7.20 15.89
CA ALA A 20 -16.84 -6.71 15.85
C ALA A 20 -16.92 -5.27 16.36
N ILE A 21 -17.94 -4.54 15.91
CA ILE A 21 -18.41 -3.29 16.52
C ILE A 21 -19.65 -3.59 17.36
N LEU A 22 -19.72 -2.97 18.53
CA LEU A 22 -20.81 -3.06 19.50
C LEU A 22 -21.42 -1.66 19.68
N ALA A 23 -22.60 -1.57 20.28
CA ALA A 23 -23.27 -0.28 20.52
C ALA A 23 -22.44 0.68 21.41
N ASP A 24 -21.62 0.14 22.32
CA ASP A 24 -20.85 0.88 23.31
C ASP A 24 -19.33 0.63 23.21
N GLY A 25 -18.86 0.05 22.09
CA GLY A 25 -17.45 -0.28 21.92
C GLY A 25 -17.15 -1.24 20.77
N ALA A 26 -16.08 -2.00 20.89
CA ALA A 26 -15.66 -2.98 19.91
C ALA A 26 -15.04 -4.22 20.58
N VAL A 27 -15.07 -5.36 19.88
CA VAL A 27 -14.31 -6.55 20.29
C VAL A 27 -12.93 -6.47 19.65
N VAL A 28 -11.88 -6.41 20.48
CA VAL A 28 -10.48 -6.27 20.06
C VAL A 28 -9.64 -7.35 20.75
N GLY A 29 -8.99 -8.22 19.99
CA GLY A 29 -8.22 -9.33 20.54
C GLY A 29 -9.04 -10.26 21.44
N GLY A 30 -10.33 -10.45 21.12
CA GLY A 30 -11.27 -11.28 21.89
C GLY A 30 -11.83 -10.63 23.17
N LYS A 31 -11.52 -9.35 23.43
CA LYS A 31 -12.03 -8.61 24.60
C LYS A 31 -12.85 -7.40 24.18
N THR A 32 -13.85 -7.04 24.98
CA THR A 32 -14.60 -5.81 24.79
C THR A 32 -13.76 -4.60 25.20
N VAL A 33 -13.69 -3.62 24.31
CA VAL A 33 -13.10 -2.30 24.55
C VAL A 33 -14.21 -1.27 24.38
N HIS A 34 -14.62 -0.66 25.48
CA HIS A 34 -15.64 0.37 25.47
C HIS A 34 -15.11 1.66 24.83
N ALA A 35 -15.92 2.27 23.99
CA ALA A 35 -15.58 3.52 23.31
C ALA A 35 -16.85 4.28 22.92
N LYS A 36 -16.78 5.62 22.95
CA LYS A 36 -17.85 6.48 22.44
C LYS A 36 -17.84 6.62 20.91
N TRP A 37 -16.67 6.44 20.32
CA TRP A 37 -16.43 6.62 18.89
C TRP A 37 -15.49 5.54 18.39
N ILE A 38 -15.74 5.07 17.17
CA ILE A 38 -14.92 4.09 16.48
C ILE A 38 -14.53 4.69 15.13
N VAL A 39 -13.24 4.66 14.82
CA VAL A 39 -12.69 5.17 13.56
C VAL A 39 -12.07 4.00 12.79
N GLY A 40 -12.63 3.69 11.63
CA GLY A 40 -12.09 2.67 10.72
C GLY A 40 -10.86 3.17 9.98
N ALA A 41 -9.67 2.78 10.46
CA ALA A 41 -8.38 3.04 9.81
C ALA A 41 -7.69 1.72 9.41
N ASP A 42 -8.48 0.72 9.03
CA ASP A 42 -8.11 -0.68 8.78
C ASP A 42 -7.85 -1.03 7.30
N GLY A 43 -7.69 -0.02 6.45
CA GLY A 43 -7.16 -0.17 5.09
C GLY A 43 -8.18 -0.53 4.01
N ALA A 44 -7.70 -1.07 2.89
CA ALA A 44 -8.51 -1.37 1.70
C ALA A 44 -9.64 -2.37 1.99
N ASP A 45 -9.34 -3.41 2.78
CA ASP A 45 -10.26 -4.47 3.19
C ASP A 45 -10.95 -4.16 4.52
N SER A 46 -11.27 -2.87 4.75
CA SER A 46 -11.86 -2.37 5.99
C SER A 46 -13.12 -3.16 6.37
N ARG A 47 -13.05 -3.86 7.50
CA ARG A 47 -14.20 -4.54 8.12
C ARG A 47 -15.08 -3.53 8.84
N VAL A 48 -14.50 -2.46 9.37
CA VAL A 48 -15.27 -1.37 9.98
C VAL A 48 -16.22 -0.74 8.96
N ARG A 49 -15.78 -0.56 7.71
CA ARG A 49 -16.63 -0.09 6.61
C ARG A 49 -17.81 -1.04 6.37
N ALA A 50 -17.55 -2.35 6.30
CA ALA A 50 -18.56 -3.38 6.13
C ALA A 50 -19.58 -3.40 7.29
N TRP A 51 -19.11 -3.46 8.53
CA TRP A 51 -19.97 -3.49 9.72
C TRP A 51 -20.82 -2.23 9.89
N SER A 52 -20.34 -1.10 9.38
CA SER A 52 -21.06 0.18 9.45
C SER A 52 -22.04 0.37 8.28
N GLY A 53 -22.18 -0.61 7.38
CA GLY A 53 -23.05 -0.50 6.20
C GLY A 53 -22.57 0.52 5.17
N LEU A 54 -21.29 0.91 5.21
CA LEU A 54 -20.68 1.91 4.31
C LEU A 54 -20.07 1.29 3.05
N GLU A 55 -20.38 0.02 2.77
CA GLU A 55 -20.00 -0.63 1.51
C GLU A 55 -20.93 -0.16 0.39
N ALA A 56 -20.51 0.87 -0.33
CA ALA A 56 -21.12 1.19 -1.62
C ALA A 56 -20.62 0.20 -2.68
N SER A 57 -21.52 -0.29 -3.53
CA SER A 57 -21.20 -1.06 -4.73
C SER A 57 -20.57 -0.17 -5.80
N VAL A 58 -19.36 0.31 -5.55
CA VAL A 58 -18.59 0.99 -6.59
C VAL A 58 -17.97 -0.11 -7.45
N ASP A 59 -18.41 -0.22 -8.72
CA ASP A 59 -17.71 -1.03 -9.74
C ASP A 59 -16.35 -0.40 -10.03
N ARG A 60 -15.42 -0.60 -9.10
CA ARG A 60 -14.02 -0.25 -9.28
C ARG A 60 -13.40 -1.42 -10.03
N LYS A 61 -13.19 -1.23 -11.33
CA LYS A 61 -12.31 -2.11 -12.13
C LYS A 61 -10.99 -2.27 -11.37
N MET A 62 -10.81 -3.45 -10.78
CA MET A 62 -9.68 -3.77 -9.93
C MET A 62 -8.37 -3.53 -10.68
N ARG A 63 -7.38 -2.99 -9.98
CA ARG A 63 -6.04 -2.79 -10.51
C ARG A 63 -5.06 -3.52 -9.61
N PHE A 64 -4.15 -4.24 -10.22
CA PHE A 64 -3.11 -5.01 -9.56
C PHE A 64 -1.80 -4.22 -9.66
N ALA A 65 -1.18 -3.98 -8.51
CA ALA A 65 0.07 -3.26 -8.40
C ALA A 65 1.19 -4.24 -8.04
N GLN A 66 2.22 -4.31 -8.88
CA GLN A 66 3.45 -5.05 -8.60
C GLN A 66 4.54 -4.04 -8.25
N ARG A 67 5.15 -4.19 -7.08
CA ARG A 67 6.17 -3.28 -6.56
C ARG A 67 7.52 -3.98 -6.50
N ARG A 68 8.58 -3.29 -6.92
CA ARG A 68 9.97 -3.68 -6.70
C ARG A 68 10.80 -2.50 -6.24
N GLN A 69 11.77 -2.76 -5.38
CA GLN A 69 12.74 -1.77 -4.93
C GLN A 69 14.10 -2.07 -5.57
N TYR A 70 14.79 -1.02 -5.97
CA TYR A 70 16.10 -1.10 -6.60
C TYR A 70 17.09 -0.27 -5.80
N GLY A 71 18.28 -0.82 -5.57
CA GLY A 71 19.43 -0.12 -4.97
C GLY A 71 20.10 0.82 -5.97
N ALA A 72 19.30 1.66 -6.63
CA ALA A 72 19.78 2.70 -7.53
C ALA A 72 18.85 3.91 -7.46
N MET A 73 19.42 5.10 -7.58
CA MET A 73 18.65 6.33 -7.77
C MET A 73 18.35 6.52 -9.27
N LEU A 74 17.10 6.31 -9.66
CA LEU A 74 16.66 6.45 -11.06
C LEU A 74 16.06 7.83 -11.34
N LEU A 75 15.58 8.50 -10.29
CA LEU A 75 14.97 9.81 -10.33
C LEU A 75 15.47 10.61 -9.13
N ARG A 76 15.72 11.91 -9.31
CA ARG A 76 16.23 12.77 -8.24
C ARG A 76 15.11 13.33 -7.38
N ASP A 77 14.06 13.86 -8.01
CA ASP A 77 13.01 14.60 -7.29
C ASP A 77 11.61 14.18 -7.75
N GLY A 78 10.73 13.99 -6.77
CA GLY A 78 9.32 13.69 -6.98
C GLY A 78 9.04 12.25 -7.42
N THR A 79 7.79 11.99 -7.79
CA THR A 79 7.36 10.73 -8.39
C THR A 79 7.13 10.95 -9.88
N GLU A 80 7.81 10.16 -10.71
CA GLU A 80 7.50 10.11 -12.14
C GLU A 80 6.41 9.05 -12.38
N VAL A 81 5.44 9.40 -13.22
CA VAL A 81 4.38 8.49 -13.67
C VAL A 81 4.43 8.40 -15.19
N SER A 82 4.49 7.18 -15.70
CA SER A 82 4.48 6.87 -17.13
C SER A 82 3.29 5.99 -17.47
N TRP A 83 2.66 6.25 -18.61
CA TRP A 83 1.51 5.48 -19.11
C TRP A 83 1.90 4.68 -20.35
N GLY A 84 1.76 3.37 -20.25
CA GLY A 84 1.78 2.45 -21.38
C GLY A 84 0.38 2.25 -21.94
N ARG A 85 0.20 1.21 -22.78
CA ARG A 85 -1.10 0.88 -23.37
C ARG A 85 -2.07 0.32 -22.34
N LYS A 86 -1.57 -0.54 -21.46
CA LYS A 86 -2.39 -1.18 -20.40
C LYS A 86 -1.78 -1.03 -19.00
N ILE A 87 -0.58 -0.47 -18.92
CA ILE A 87 0.22 -0.40 -17.69
C ILE A 87 0.47 1.05 -17.29
N GLN A 88 0.48 1.32 -16.00
CA GLN A 88 1.00 2.55 -15.43
C GLN A 88 2.25 2.23 -14.63
N ALA A 89 3.35 2.91 -14.92
CA ALA A 89 4.60 2.79 -14.17
C ALA A 89 4.78 4.01 -13.27
N TYR A 90 5.06 3.76 -11.99
CA TYR A 90 5.44 4.79 -11.02
C TYR A 90 6.89 4.56 -10.62
N VAL A 91 7.68 5.62 -10.66
CA VAL A 91 9.08 5.62 -10.21
C VAL A 91 9.17 6.64 -9.09
N THR A 92 9.44 6.17 -7.87
CA THR A 92 9.46 7.00 -6.66
C THR A 92 10.78 6.79 -5.91
N PRO A 93 11.60 7.84 -5.73
CA PRO A 93 12.75 7.80 -4.85
C PRO A 93 12.30 7.48 -3.42
N LEU A 94 12.95 6.51 -2.79
CA LEU A 94 12.73 6.14 -1.39
C LEU A 94 13.85 6.67 -0.48
N ALA A 95 15.08 6.69 -1.01
CA ALA A 95 16.27 7.21 -0.36
C ALA A 95 17.26 7.72 -1.43
N LEU A 96 18.43 8.19 -1.01
CA LEU A 96 19.47 8.70 -1.91
C LEU A 96 19.97 7.67 -2.93
N ASP A 97 19.88 6.39 -2.61
CA ASP A 97 20.37 5.27 -3.40
C ASP A 97 19.29 4.21 -3.64
N GLU A 98 18.02 4.53 -3.37
CA GLU A 98 16.92 3.57 -3.46
C GLU A 98 15.72 4.14 -4.21
N THR A 99 15.23 3.39 -5.20
CA THR A 99 14.03 3.74 -5.96
C THR A 99 13.01 2.60 -5.91
N CYS A 100 11.75 2.97 -5.70
CA CYS A 100 10.60 2.09 -5.86
C CYS A 100 10.05 2.20 -7.29
N VAL A 101 9.88 1.07 -7.95
CA VAL A 101 9.16 0.97 -9.21
C VAL A 101 7.87 0.18 -8.98
N VAL A 102 6.73 0.77 -9.32
CA VAL A 102 5.41 0.12 -9.26
C VAL A 102 4.82 0.03 -10.65
N MET A 103 4.43 -1.17 -11.05
CA MET A 103 3.68 -1.44 -12.27
C MET A 103 2.22 -1.72 -11.91
N ILE A 104 1.29 -0.95 -12.46
CA ILE A 104 -0.15 -1.08 -12.20
C ILE A 104 -0.86 -1.52 -13.49
N SER A 105 -1.61 -2.60 -13.40
CA SER A 105 -2.38 -3.18 -14.52
C SER A 105 -3.80 -3.53 -14.09
N ARG A 106 -4.71 -3.73 -15.06
CA ARG A 106 -5.99 -4.43 -14.83
C ARG A 106 -5.90 -5.93 -15.08
N ASP A 107 -4.84 -6.39 -15.71
CA ASP A 107 -4.57 -7.81 -15.93
C ASP A 107 -3.90 -8.40 -14.68
N PRO A 108 -4.54 -9.34 -13.96
CA PRO A 108 -3.95 -9.97 -12.78
C PRO A 108 -2.78 -10.92 -13.12
N PHE A 109 -2.65 -11.36 -14.38
CA PHE A 109 -1.67 -12.36 -14.79
C PHE A 109 -0.41 -11.75 -15.39
N ILE A 110 -0.42 -10.45 -15.70
CA ILE A 110 0.79 -9.80 -16.22
C ILE A 110 1.86 -9.82 -15.14
N ASN A 111 3.06 -10.26 -15.47
CA ASN A 111 4.19 -10.18 -14.55
C ASN A 111 4.97 -8.87 -14.74
N PHE A 112 5.84 -8.56 -13.78
CA PHE A 112 6.61 -7.31 -13.77
C PHE A 112 7.47 -7.12 -15.03
N GLU A 113 8.12 -8.17 -15.55
CA GLU A 113 8.98 -8.05 -16.74
C GLU A 113 8.18 -7.78 -18.01
N GLN A 114 7.05 -8.46 -18.17
CA GLN A 114 6.11 -8.21 -19.26
C GLN A 114 5.60 -6.76 -19.22
N ALA A 115 5.25 -6.27 -18.02
CA ALA A 115 4.82 -4.89 -17.82
C ALA A 115 5.95 -3.88 -18.11
N LEU A 116 7.17 -4.18 -17.66
CA LEU A 116 8.36 -3.35 -17.88
C LEU A 116 8.73 -3.23 -19.36
N GLY A 117 8.41 -4.24 -20.17
CA GLY A 117 8.58 -4.22 -21.62
C GLY A 117 7.85 -3.08 -22.33
N GLU A 118 6.77 -2.52 -21.76
CA GLU A 118 6.10 -1.33 -22.30
C GLU A 118 6.91 -0.04 -22.09
N PHE A 119 7.98 -0.07 -21.28
CA PHE A 119 8.79 1.09 -20.91
C PHE A 119 10.28 0.87 -21.19
N PRO A 120 10.72 0.89 -22.47
CA PRO A 120 12.11 0.56 -22.83
C PRO A 120 13.17 1.44 -22.16
N ARG A 121 12.87 2.73 -21.94
CA ARG A 121 13.78 3.66 -21.23
C ARG A 121 13.96 3.24 -19.78
N LEU A 122 12.85 2.97 -19.07
CA LEU A 122 12.88 2.52 -17.68
C LEU A 122 13.54 1.14 -17.56
N SER A 123 13.22 0.22 -18.48
CA SER A 123 13.89 -1.08 -18.58
C SER A 123 15.40 -0.93 -18.72
N GLY A 124 15.86 -0.04 -19.61
CA GLY A 124 17.27 0.29 -19.79
C GLY A 124 17.95 0.76 -18.51
N SER A 125 17.32 1.67 -17.77
CA SER A 125 17.82 2.20 -16.50
C SER A 125 17.89 1.13 -15.39
N LEU A 126 17.05 0.08 -15.46
CA LEU A 126 16.97 -0.98 -14.47
C LEU A 126 17.92 -2.16 -14.72
N ARG A 127 18.52 -2.29 -15.92
CA ARG A 127 19.33 -3.48 -16.29
C ARG A 127 20.49 -3.77 -15.33
N ASN A 128 21.03 -2.73 -14.71
CA ASN A 128 22.15 -2.82 -13.78
C ASN A 128 21.73 -2.51 -12.34
N GLY A 129 20.43 -2.31 -12.09
CA GLY A 129 19.92 -2.04 -10.77
C GLY A 129 19.74 -3.34 -9.99
N GLU A 130 20.46 -3.49 -8.88
CA GLU A 130 20.23 -4.61 -7.97
C GLU A 130 18.87 -4.47 -7.29
N ILE A 131 18.11 -5.57 -7.24
CA ILE A 131 16.86 -5.60 -6.49
C ILE A 131 17.22 -5.52 -5.00
N SER A 132 16.76 -4.46 -4.35
CA SER A 132 16.91 -4.30 -2.91
C SER A 132 15.88 -5.20 -2.21
N THR A 133 16.37 -6.04 -1.30
CA THR A 133 15.55 -6.83 -0.36
C THR A 133 15.48 -6.18 1.02
N LYS A 134 15.87 -4.91 1.16
CA LYS A 134 15.74 -4.20 2.44
C LYS A 134 14.27 -4.19 2.84
N ALA A 135 13.93 -4.96 3.87
CA ALA A 135 12.62 -4.91 4.50
C ALA A 135 12.45 -3.51 5.13
N LEU A 136 11.35 -2.84 4.78
CA LEU A 136 10.88 -1.65 5.48
C LEU A 136 10.41 -2.00 6.89
#